data_AF-A0A366MA61-F1
#
_entry.id   AF-A0A366MA61-F1
#
_cell.length_a   1.000
_cell.length_b   1.000
_cell.length_c   1.000
_cell.angle_alpha   90.00
_cell.angle_beta   90.00
_cell.angle_gamma   90.00
#
_symmetry.space_group_name_H-M   'P 1'
#
loop_
_entity.id
_entity.type
_entity.pdbx_description
1 polymer ?
#
loop_
_entity_poly.entity_id
_entity_poly.type
_entity_poly.pdbx_seq_one_letter_code
_entity_poly.pdbx_strand_id
1 'polypeptide(L)'
;MNFSELFKDSLIYSSKNFTRVLILSLLFLIPAILVLFPFLAVTFNQYIAFVGLSVFFMIIFVILTLIINGYYLDVVKDTIMNSDELPAFQWMKNLVNGFKVSVVQIIYCIYQ
;
A
#
# COMPACT_ATOMS: atom_id res chain seq x y z
N MET A 1 -15.95 25.65 -3.91
CA MET A 1 -14.65 25.29 -3.31
C MET A 1 -13.56 25.70 -4.27
N ASN A 2 -12.64 26.58 -3.85
CA ASN A 2 -11.44 26.86 -4.63
C ASN A 2 -10.40 25.76 -4.42
N PHE A 3 -9.59 25.46 -5.44
CA PHE A 3 -8.51 24.46 -5.33
C PHE A 3 -7.56 24.77 -4.15
N SER A 4 -7.26 26.06 -3.93
CA SER A 4 -6.44 26.49 -2.80
C SER A 4 -7.06 26.13 -1.44
N GLU A 5 -8.38 26.14 -1.32
CA GLU A 5 -9.07 25.76 -0.07
C GLU A 5 -8.97 24.24 0.12
N LEU A 6 -9.27 23.45 -0.92
CA LEU A 6 -9.12 21.98 -0.90
C LEU A 6 -7.69 21.54 -0.55
N PHE A 7 -6.69 22.19 -1.13
CA PHE A 7 -5.30 21.88 -0.84
C PHE A 7 -4.94 22.19 0.62
N LYS A 8 -5.40 23.33 1.13
CA LYS A 8 -5.16 23.73 2.52
C LYS A 8 -5.88 22.82 3.51
N ASP A 9 -7.12 22.44 3.21
CA ASP A 9 -7.91 21.54 4.04
C ASP A 9 -7.31 20.14 4.09
N SER A 10 -6.79 19.61 2.98
CA SER A 10 -6.13 18.29 2.96
C SER A 10 -4.84 18.26 3.80
N LEU A 11 -4.05 19.35 3.78
CA LEU A 11 -2.86 19.50 4.64
C LEU A 11 -3.23 19.60 6.12
N ILE A 12 -4.24 20.41 6.45
CA ILE A 12 -4.72 20.56 7.83
C ILE A 12 -5.23 19.22 8.36
N TYR A 13 -6.00 18.48 7.57
CA TYR A 13 -6.49 17.14 7.92
C TYR A 13 -5.33 16.17 8.21
N SER A 14 -4.33 16.13 7.32
CA SER A 14 -3.15 15.30 7.50
C SER A 14 -2.36 15.66 8.76
N SER A 15 -2.25 16.97 9.08
CA SER A 15 -1.54 17.44 10.27
C SER A 15 -2.28 17.10 11.58
N LYS A 16 -3.62 17.12 11.57
CA LYS A 16 -4.44 16.76 12.75
C LYS A 16 -4.47 15.25 13.01
N ASN A 17 -4.33 14.43 11.98
CA ASN A 17 -4.37 12.97 12.06
C ASN A 17 -2.99 12.32 11.82
N PHE A 18 -1.93 12.97 12.30
CA PHE A 18 -0.54 12.62 11.98
C PHE A 18 -0.19 11.15 12.25
N THR A 19 -0.67 10.58 13.36
CA THR A 19 -0.44 9.17 13.71
C THR A 19 -1.01 8.22 12.65
N ARG A 20 -2.21 8.48 12.13
CA ARG A 20 -2.86 7.63 11.13
C ARG A 20 -2.16 7.75 9.78
N VAL A 21 -1.77 8.97 9.41
CA VAL A 21 -0.98 9.25 8.20
C VAL A 21 0.40 8.58 8.26
N LEU A 22 1.05 8.60 9.41
CA LEU A 22 2.31 7.89 9.64
C LEU A 22 2.16 6.39 9.46
N ILE A 23 1.12 5.77 10.02
CA ILE A 23 0.86 4.33 9.87
C ILE A 23 0.66 3.97 8.39
N LEU A 24 -0.14 4.77 7.67
CA LEU A 24 -0.33 4.63 6.22
C LEU A 24 0.99 4.75 5.47
N SER A 25 1.77 5.80 5.76
CA SER A 25 3.06 6.04 5.13
C SER A 25 4.04 4.89 5.37
N LEU A 26 4.10 4.37 6.60
CA LEU A 26 4.91 3.20 6.94
C LEU A 26 4.47 1.96 6.16
N LEU A 27 3.16 1.76 6.01
CA LEU A 27 2.60 0.62 5.28
C LEU A 27 3.07 0.60 3.82
N PHE A 28 3.18 1.76 3.16
CA PHE A 28 3.72 1.87 1.80
C PHE A 28 5.26 1.81 1.75
N LEU A 29 5.93 2.29 2.80
CA LEU A 29 7.39 2.40 2.84
C LEU A 29 8.06 1.05 3.14
N ILE A 30 7.44 0.19 3.96
CA ILE A 30 7.95 -1.16 4.27
C ILE A 30 8.17 -1.99 2.99
N PRO A 31 7.18 -2.20 2.10
CA PRO A 31 7.38 -2.93 0.85
C PRO A 31 8.54 -2.39 0.02
N ALA A 32 8.69 -1.05 -0.07
CA ALA A 32 9.75 -0.42 -0.84
C ALA A 32 11.15 -0.74 -0.27
N ILE A 33 11.31 -0.73 1.06
CA ILE A 33 12.57 -1.12 1.71
C ILE A 33 12.85 -2.61 1.51
N LEU A 34 11.84 -3.49 1.57
CA LEU A 34 12.04 -4.94 1.46
C LEU A 34 12.71 -5.35 0.14
N VAL A 35 12.47 -4.61 -0.94
CA VAL A 35 13.11 -4.84 -2.25
C VAL A 35 14.61 -4.55 -2.24
N LEU A 36 15.11 -3.78 -1.27
CA LEU A 36 16.54 -3.46 -1.16
C LEU A 36 17.36 -4.59 -0.52
N PHE A 37 16.73 -5.45 0.29
CA PHE A 37 17.44 -6.49 1.03
C PHE A 37 18.21 -7.50 0.15
N PRO A 38 17.64 -8.02 -0.96
CA PRO A 38 18.39 -8.90 -1.85
C PRO A 38 19.69 -8.27 -2.37
N PHE A 39 19.73 -6.95 -2.60
CA PHE A 39 20.91 -6.27 -3.15
C PHE A 39 22.13 -6.32 -2.22
N LEU A 40 21.94 -6.50 -0.90
CA LEU A 40 23.06 -6.75 0.02
C LEU A 40 23.85 -8.00 -0.39
N ALA A 41 23.18 -9.06 -0.86
CA ALA A 41 23.85 -10.29 -1.27
C ALA A 41 24.75 -10.09 -2.51
N VAL A 42 24.39 -9.16 -3.40
CA VAL A 42 25.21 -8.78 -4.56
C VAL A 42 26.49 -8.08 -4.10
N THR A 43 26.40 -7.19 -3.11
CA THR A 43 27.57 -6.49 -2.53
C THR A 43 28.62 -7.47 -2.00
N PHE A 44 28.22 -8.65 -1.53
CA PHE A 44 29.11 -9.71 -1.03
C PHE A 44 29.41 -10.81 -2.07
N ASN A 45 29.08 -10.60 -3.35
CA ASN A 45 29.24 -11.59 -4.44
C ASN A 45 28.50 -12.93 -4.21
N GLN A 46 27.41 -12.93 -3.44
CA GLN A 46 26.62 -14.11 -3.09
C GLN A 46 25.38 -14.27 -4.00
N TYR A 47 25.58 -14.64 -5.26
CA TYR A 47 24.51 -14.69 -6.27
C TYR A 47 23.41 -15.72 -5.98
N ILE A 48 23.75 -16.87 -5.38
CA ILE A 48 22.74 -17.88 -4.99
C ILE A 48 21.83 -17.32 -3.88
N ALA A 49 22.41 -16.63 -2.90
CA ALA A 49 21.66 -15.99 -1.83
C ALA A 49 20.80 -14.83 -2.37
N PHE A 50 21.28 -14.07 -3.36
CA PHE A 50 20.48 -13.05 -4.04
C PHE A 50 19.18 -13.64 -4.62
N VAL A 51 19.26 -14.75 -5.35
CA VAL A 51 18.07 -15.40 -5.94
C VAL A 51 17.10 -15.85 -4.85
N GLY A 52 17.60 -16.54 -3.81
CA GLY A 52 16.77 -17.01 -2.70
C GLY A 52 16.06 -15.88 -1.95
N LEU A 53 16.79 -14.82 -1.61
CA LEU A 53 16.24 -13.64 -0.94
C LEU A 53 15.25 -12.89 -1.83
N SER A 54 15.53 -12.78 -3.14
CA SER A 54 14.64 -12.10 -4.09
C SER A 54 13.27 -12.76 -4.15
N VAL A 55 13.22 -14.09 -4.29
CA VAL A 55 11.95 -14.83 -4.31
C VAL A 55 11.21 -14.67 -2.99
N PHE A 56 11.91 -14.79 -1.86
CA PHE A 56 11.32 -14.64 -0.54
C PHE A 56 10.71 -13.25 -0.31
N PHE A 57 11.46 -12.17 -0.56
CA PHE A 57 10.96 -10.81 -0.40
C PHE A 57 9.91 -10.42 -1.44
N MET A 58 9.95 -11.00 -2.64
CA MET A 58 8.90 -10.81 -3.65
C MET A 58 7.54 -11.34 -3.17
N ILE A 59 7.51 -12.51 -2.53
CA ILE A 59 6.26 -13.07 -1.96
C ILE A 59 5.71 -12.14 -0.88
N ILE A 60 6.56 -11.67 0.03
CA ILE A 60 6.15 -10.73 1.09
C ILE A 60 5.65 -9.42 0.48
N PHE A 61 6.36 -8.89 -0.51
CA PHE A 61 5.97 -7.67 -1.23
C PHE A 61 4.57 -7.80 -1.82
N VAL A 62 4.29 -8.89 -2.56
CA VAL A 62 2.96 -9.14 -3.14
C VAL A 62 1.87 -9.17 -2.07
N ILE A 63 2.10 -9.87 -0.95
CA ILE A 63 1.13 -9.94 0.15
C ILE A 63 0.84 -8.54 0.73
N LEU A 64 1.88 -7.75 0.97
CA LEU A 64 1.72 -6.39 1.49
C LEU A 64 1.00 -5.48 0.49
N THR A 65 1.33 -5.57 -0.80
CA THR A 65 0.65 -4.80 -1.85
C THR A 65 -0.83 -5.14 -1.93
N LEU A 66 -1.21 -6.42 -1.78
CA LEU A 66 -2.62 -6.81 -1.69
C LEU A 66 -3.30 -6.14 -0.49
N ILE A 67 -2.71 -6.23 0.70
CA ILE A 67 -3.27 -5.61 1.92
C ILE A 67 -3.46 -4.10 1.72
N ILE A 68 -2.46 -3.42 1.15
CA ILE A 68 -2.51 -1.99 0.84
C ILE A 68 -3.65 -1.67 -0.13
N ASN A 69 -3.78 -2.41 -1.23
CA ASN A 69 -4.85 -2.20 -2.21
C ASN A 69 -6.25 -2.38 -1.60
N GLY A 70 -6.41 -3.36 -0.70
CA GLY A 70 -7.67 -3.57 -0.01
C GLY A 70 -7.98 -2.50 1.05
N TYR A 71 -6.95 -1.93 1.68
CA TYR A 71 -7.13 -0.77 2.56
C TYR A 71 -7.51 0.48 1.75
N TYR A 72 -6.84 0.69 0.61
CA TYR A 72 -7.17 1.77 -0.31
C TYR A 72 -8.62 1.71 -0.79
N LEU A 73 -9.14 0.51 -1.07
CA LEU A 73 -10.57 0.34 -1.39
C LEU A 73 -11.49 0.82 -0.26
N ASP A 74 -11.15 0.52 0.99
CA ASP A 74 -11.95 0.97 2.14
C ASP A 74 -11.89 2.51 2.26
N VAL A 75 -10.72 3.12 2.05
CA VAL A 75 -10.57 4.60 2.05
C VAL A 75 -11.45 5.24 0.98
N VAL A 76 -11.47 4.68 -0.23
CA VAL A 76 -12.31 5.19 -1.34
C VAL A 76 -13.80 5.04 -1.00
N LYS A 77 -14.21 3.91 -0.43
CA LYS A 77 -15.61 3.68 -0.04
C LYS A 77 -16.08 4.66 1.02
N ASP A 78 -15.28 4.86 2.07
CA ASP A 78 -15.62 5.77 3.17
C ASP A 78 -15.68 7.23 2.68
N THR A 79 -14.78 7.61 1.76
CA THR A 79 -14.80 8.92 1.11
C THR A 79 -16.09 9.13 0.30
N ILE A 80 -16.55 8.13 -0.45
CA ILE A 80 -17.82 8.19 -1.19
C ILE A 80 -19.02 8.30 -0.25
N MET A 81 -18.94 7.72 0.94
CA MET A 81 -19.97 7.81 1.99
C MET A 81 -19.90 9.11 2.82
N ASN A 82 -19.03 10.06 2.45
CA ASN A 82 -18.77 11.31 3.19
C ASN A 82 -18.36 11.07 4.66
N SER A 83 -17.61 10.00 4.92
CA SER A 83 -16.96 9.78 6.22
C SER A 83 -15.67 10.60 6.29
N ASP A 84 -15.54 11.44 7.31
CA ASP A 84 -14.29 12.18 7.60
C ASP A 84 -13.27 11.33 8.38
N GLU A 85 -13.63 10.10 8.75
CA GLU A 85 -12.76 9.19 9.48
C GLU A 85 -12.06 8.19 8.56
N LEU A 86 -10.77 7.98 8.81
CA LEU A 86 -10.02 6.91 8.16
C LEU A 86 -10.52 5.53 8.61
N PRO A 87 -10.66 4.56 7.68
CA PRO A 87 -11.09 3.21 8.01
C PRO A 87 -10.10 2.55 8.96
N ALA A 88 -10.65 1.71 9.85
CA ALA A 88 -9.85 0.84 10.70
C ALA A 88 -9.11 -0.21 9.85
N PHE A 89 -7.83 -0.39 10.13
CA PHE A 89 -7.00 -1.38 9.45
C PHE A 89 -7.36 -2.80 9.91
N GLN A 90 -7.70 -3.68 8.96
CA GLN A 90 -8.16 -5.04 9.22
C GLN A 90 -7.42 -6.02 8.29
N TRP A 91 -6.33 -6.61 8.79
CA TRP A 91 -5.41 -7.50 8.04
C TRP A 91 -6.11 -8.45 7.06
N MET A 92 -7.02 -9.31 7.54
CA MET A 92 -7.65 -10.34 6.71
C MET A 92 -8.65 -9.75 5.71
N LYS A 93 -9.46 -8.76 6.13
CA LYS A 93 -10.41 -8.09 5.25
C LYS A 93 -9.67 -7.35 4.13
N ASN A 94 -8.62 -6.61 4.46
CA ASN A 94 -7.84 -5.85 3.49
C ASN A 94 -7.07 -6.78 2.54
N LEU A 95 -6.54 -7.91 3.01
CA LEU A 95 -5.93 -8.91 2.11
C LEU A 95 -6.95 -9.45 1.09
N VAL A 96 -8.14 -9.87 1.55
CA VAL A 96 -9.18 -10.43 0.68
C VAL A 96 -9.73 -9.38 -0.30
N ASN A 97 -9.99 -8.16 0.18
CA ASN A 97 -10.44 -7.08 -0.68
C ASN A 97 -9.37 -6.68 -1.69
N GLY A 98 -8.10 -6.66 -1.28
CA GLY A 98 -6.96 -6.40 -2.14
C GLY A 98 -6.82 -7.42 -3.27
N PHE A 99 -6.99 -8.70 -2.95
CA PHE A 99 -7.03 -9.76 -3.95
C PHE A 99 -8.16 -9.54 -4.95
N LYS A 100 -9.39 -9.27 -4.48
CA LYS A 100 -10.54 -8.98 -5.37
C LYS A 100 -10.26 -7.79 -6.29
N VAL A 101 -9.73 -6.69 -5.75
CA VAL A 101 -9.37 -5.49 -6.52
C VAL A 101 -8.32 -5.82 -7.57
N SER A 102 -7.29 -6.59 -7.20
CA SER A 102 -6.21 -6.96 -8.12
C SER A 102 -6.71 -7.86 -9.25
N VAL A 103 -7.61 -8.80 -8.97
CA VAL A 103 -8.26 -9.62 -10.01
C VAL A 103 -9.05 -8.74 -10.97
N VAL A 104 -9.85 -7.79 -10.46
CA VAL A 104 -10.62 -6.86 -11.30
C VAL A 104 -9.67 -6.00 -12.15
N GLN A 105 -8.58 -5.48 -11.58
CA GLN A 105 -7.57 -4.71 -12.32
C GLN A 105 -6.94 -5.54 -13.45
N ILE A 106 -6.54 -6.78 -13.18
CA ILE A 106 -5.99 -7.67 -14.21
C ILE A 106 -7.01 -7.89 -15.34
N ILE A 107 -8.26 -8.14 -15.00
CA ILE A 107 -9.34 -8.30 -15.99
C ILE A 107 -9.43 -7.02 -16.84
N TYR A 108 -9.52 -5.84 -16.23
CA TYR A 108 -9.60 -4.58 -16.96
C TYR A 108 -8.38 -4.34 -17.87
N CYS A 109 -7.17 -4.68 -17.43
CA CYS A 109 -5.96 -4.56 -18.25
C CYS A 109 -5.93 -5.52 -19.45
N ILE A 110 -6.64 -6.65 -19.40
CA ILE A 110 -6.73 -7.59 -20.55
C ILE A 110 -7.71 -7.08 -21.61
N TYR A 111 -8.78 -6.38 -21.19
CA TYR A 111 -9.83 -5.89 -22.09
C TYR A 111 -9.53 -4.51 -22.71
N GLN A 112 -8.46 -3.83 -22.27
CA GLN A 112 -8.02 -2.54 -22.78
C GLN A 112 -6.91 -2.72 -23.82
#